data_AF-A0A9E2BQG4-F1
#
_entry.id   AF-A0A9E2BQG4-F1
#
_cell.length_a   1.000
_cell.length_b   1.000
_cell.length_c   1.000
_cell.angle_alpha   90.00
_cell.angle_beta   90.00
_cell.angle_gamma   90.00
#
_symmetry.space_group_name_H-M   'P 1'
#
loop_
_entity.id
_entity.type
_entity.pdbx_description
1 polymer ?
#
loop_
_entity_poly.entity_id
_entity_poly.type
_entity_poly.pdbx_seq_one_letter_code
_entity_poly.pdbx_strand_id
1 'polypeptide(L)'
;MAVREDRIAYVGPDPSPYIGPETRVIEGDGRYLAPGLLDGHCHVESSQITVTQFTRALLPRGVTSIFYDAHEIANVLGLKGLRLFLEEARQTPLLAYLQVPSCVPAAGWEWETAGGDGSPGGGGSPFLGR
;
A
#
# COMPACT_ATOMS: atom_id res chain seq x y z
N MET A 1 -21.39 -16.74 -5.61
CA MET A 1 -20.63 -16.40 -4.38
C MET A 1 -21.51 -15.54 -3.50
N ALA A 2 -21.46 -15.71 -2.17
CA ALA A 2 -22.09 -14.81 -1.21
C ALA A 2 -21.04 -14.22 -0.28
N VAL A 3 -21.20 -12.95 0.10
CA VAL A 3 -20.32 -12.21 1.00
C VAL A 3 -21.17 -11.69 2.16
N ARG A 4 -20.65 -11.80 3.37
CA ARG A 4 -21.23 -11.21 4.57
C ARG A 4 -20.13 -10.45 5.30
N GLU A 5 -20.38 -9.17 5.57
CA GLU A 5 -19.40 -8.26 6.17
C GLU A 5 -18.10 -8.25 5.34
N ASP A 6 -16.96 -8.64 5.93
CA ASP A 6 -15.64 -8.66 5.31
C ASP A 6 -15.24 -10.04 4.78
N ARG A 7 -16.16 -11.03 4.76
CA ARG A 7 -15.83 -12.43 4.45
C ARG A 7 -16.68 -13.02 3.35
N ILE A 8 -16.05 -13.89 2.56
CA ILE A 8 -16.74 -14.81 1.66
C ILE A 8 -17.45 -15.85 2.52
N ALA A 9 -18.78 -15.86 2.47
CA ALA A 9 -19.62 -16.78 3.23
C ALA A 9 -19.91 -18.08 2.46
N TYR A 10 -19.93 -18.01 1.12
CA TYR A 10 -20.23 -19.15 0.25
C TYR A 10 -19.62 -19.01 -1.14
N VAL A 11 -19.08 -20.11 -1.66
CA VAL A 11 -18.68 -20.28 -3.06
C VAL A 11 -19.28 -21.57 -3.58
N GLY A 12 -20.03 -21.50 -4.66
CA GLY A 12 -20.67 -22.65 -5.27
C GLY A 12 -21.63 -22.26 -6.39
N PRO A 13 -22.31 -23.24 -7.00
CA PRO A 13 -23.06 -23.06 -8.23
C PRO A 13 -24.35 -22.25 -8.07
N ASP A 14 -24.95 -22.23 -6.88
CA ASP A 14 -26.22 -21.54 -6.62
C ASP A 14 -26.16 -20.73 -5.30
N PRO A 15 -26.04 -19.39 -5.38
CA PRO A 15 -26.08 -18.53 -4.20
C PRO A 15 -27.51 -18.13 -3.78
N SER A 16 -28.57 -18.58 -4.46
CA SER A 16 -29.96 -18.17 -4.21
C SER A 16 -30.43 -18.29 -2.75
N PRO A 17 -30.05 -19.33 -1.98
CA PRO A 17 -30.43 -19.44 -0.56
C PRO A 17 -29.90 -18.30 0.33
N TYR A 18 -28.91 -17.53 -0.13
CA TYR A 18 -28.31 -16.42 0.61
C TYR A 18 -28.88 -15.04 0.21
N ILE A 19 -29.91 -15.00 -0.63
CA ILE A 19 -30.57 -13.77 -1.06
C ILE A 19 -31.77 -13.49 -0.16
N GLY A 20 -31.68 -12.43 0.66
CA GLY A 20 -32.75 -11.91 1.48
C GLY A 20 -33.12 -10.47 1.11
N PRO A 21 -34.09 -9.85 1.80
CA PRO A 21 -34.59 -8.51 1.50
C PRO A 21 -33.51 -7.40 1.51
N GLU A 22 -32.44 -7.57 2.29
CA GLU A 22 -31.32 -6.62 2.41
C GLU A 22 -30.09 -7.03 1.57
N THR A 23 -30.15 -8.15 0.84
CA THR A 23 -29.01 -8.63 0.06
C THR A 23 -28.85 -7.78 -1.21
N ARG A 24 -27.70 -7.14 -1.34
CA ARG A 24 -27.29 -6.53 -2.62
C ARG A 24 -26.85 -7.61 -3.60
N VAL A 25 -27.54 -7.71 -4.73
CA VAL A 25 -27.16 -8.60 -5.84
C VAL A 25 -26.28 -7.84 -6.83
N ILE A 26 -25.19 -8.49 -7.27
CA ILE A 26 -24.29 -7.99 -8.32
C ILE A 26 -24.23 -9.08 -9.40
N GLU A 27 -24.77 -8.78 -10.57
CA GLU A 27 -24.79 -9.70 -11.71
C GLU A 27 -23.41 -9.81 -12.36
N GLY A 28 -23.02 -11.04 -12.68
CA GLY A 28 -21.73 -11.33 -13.30
C GLY A 28 -21.72 -11.13 -14.82
N ASP A 29 -22.87 -11.20 -15.48
CA ASP A 29 -23.04 -11.01 -16.93
C ASP A 29 -22.03 -11.80 -17.79
N GLY A 30 -21.74 -13.05 -17.42
CA GLY A 30 -20.77 -13.92 -18.11
C GLY A 30 -19.29 -13.53 -17.90
N ARG A 31 -18.99 -12.56 -17.02
CA ARG A 31 -17.63 -12.16 -16.65
C ARG A 31 -17.02 -13.13 -15.64
N TYR A 32 -15.70 -13.07 -15.54
CA TYR A 32 -14.95 -13.81 -14.53
C TYR A 32 -14.89 -13.04 -13.22
N LEU A 33 -15.00 -13.78 -12.12
CA LEU A 33 -14.75 -13.31 -10.78
C LEU A 33 -13.38 -13.84 -10.33
N ALA A 34 -12.53 -12.94 -9.86
CA ALA A 34 -11.21 -13.27 -9.32
C ALA A 34 -11.02 -12.59 -7.95
N PRO A 35 -10.14 -13.12 -7.09
CA PRO A 35 -9.66 -12.38 -5.94
C PRO A 35 -9.04 -11.04 -6.35
N GLY A 36 -9.05 -10.06 -5.45
CA GLY A 36 -8.29 -8.84 -5.64
C GLY A 36 -6.79 -9.15 -5.83
N LEU A 37 -6.16 -8.44 -6.76
CA LEU A 37 -4.75 -8.60 -7.07
C LEU A 37 -3.89 -8.00 -5.94
N LEU A 38 -2.74 -8.62 -5.70
CA LEU A 38 -1.74 -8.17 -4.75
C LEU A 38 -0.49 -7.73 -5.52
N ASP A 39 -0.07 -6.48 -5.37
CA ASP A 39 1.22 -6.02 -5.86
C ASP A 39 2.30 -6.36 -4.81
N GLY A 40 3.16 -7.33 -5.13
CA GLY A 40 4.09 -7.93 -4.18
C GLY A 40 5.32 -7.09 -3.84
N HIS A 41 5.61 -6.06 -4.63
CA HIS A 41 6.70 -5.11 -4.37
C HIS A 41 6.51 -3.89 -5.26
N CYS A 42 6.32 -2.71 -4.66
CA CYS A 42 6.28 -1.46 -5.42
C CYS A 42 6.85 -0.27 -4.65
N HIS A 43 7.08 0.81 -5.39
CA HIS A 43 7.47 2.12 -4.86
C HIS A 43 6.43 3.13 -5.31
N VAL A 44 5.64 3.65 -4.36
CA VAL A 44 4.59 4.62 -4.68
C VAL A 44 5.23 5.93 -5.15
N GLU A 45 6.35 6.33 -4.56
CA GLU A 45 7.10 7.53 -4.89
C GLU A 45 7.51 7.59 -6.36
N SER A 46 7.86 6.44 -6.95
CA SER A 46 8.22 6.30 -8.36
C SER A 46 7.07 6.68 -9.31
N SER A 47 5.82 6.65 -8.84
CA SER A 47 4.65 7.11 -9.60
C SER A 47 4.43 8.63 -9.54
N GLN A 48 5.24 9.35 -8.75
CA GLN A 48 5.20 10.81 -8.59
C GLN A 48 3.85 11.37 -8.12
N ILE A 49 3.03 10.52 -7.50
CA ILE A 49 1.72 10.88 -6.96
C ILE A 49 1.61 10.39 -5.51
N THR A 50 0.66 10.94 -4.76
CA THR A 50 0.46 10.59 -3.36
C THR A 50 -0.16 9.19 -3.20
N VAL A 51 -0.12 8.61 -2.00
CA VAL A 51 -0.71 7.28 -1.73
C VAL A 51 -2.21 7.27 -2.07
N THR A 52 -2.91 8.36 -1.79
CA THR A 52 -4.32 8.54 -2.13
C THR A 52 -4.57 8.43 -3.63
N GLN A 53 -3.74 9.11 -4.45
CA GLN A 53 -3.90 9.07 -5.90
C GLN A 53 -3.46 7.73 -6.49
N PHE A 54 -2.40 7.13 -5.93
CA PHE A 54 -1.98 5.78 -6.30
C PHE A 54 -3.10 4.77 -6.06
N THR A 55 -3.76 4.84 -4.91
CA THR A 55 -4.93 4.01 -4.57
C THR A 55 -6.08 4.20 -5.56
N ARG A 56 -6.41 5.44 -5.91
CA ARG A 56 -7.45 5.75 -6.90
C ARG A 56 -7.13 5.20 -8.29
N ALA A 57 -5.86 5.09 -8.62
CA ALA A 57 -5.39 4.50 -9.86
C ALA A 57 -5.53 2.96 -9.82
N LEU A 58 -5.14 2.32 -8.72
CA LEU A 58 -5.07 0.86 -8.58
C LEU A 58 -6.41 0.16 -8.42
N LEU A 59 -7.28 0.61 -7.51
CA LEU A 59 -8.50 -0.11 -7.15
C LEU A 59 -9.45 -0.39 -8.34
N PRO A 60 -9.68 0.56 -9.28
CA PRO A 60 -10.51 0.29 -10.46
C PRO A 60 -9.95 -0.80 -11.38
N ARG A 61 -8.65 -1.13 -11.24
CA ARG A 61 -7.95 -2.15 -12.02
C ARG A 61 -7.78 -3.47 -11.26
N GLY A 62 -8.41 -3.59 -10.09
CA GLY A 62 -8.51 -4.84 -9.34
C GLY A 62 -7.36 -5.10 -8.36
N VAL A 63 -6.38 -4.21 -8.22
CA VAL A 63 -5.36 -4.31 -7.17
C VAL A 63 -5.95 -3.84 -5.85
N THR A 64 -6.04 -4.73 -4.87
CA THR A 64 -6.65 -4.46 -3.55
C THR A 64 -5.64 -4.37 -2.42
N SER A 65 -4.41 -4.87 -2.64
CA SER A 65 -3.32 -4.73 -1.67
C SER A 65 -1.98 -4.49 -2.35
N ILE A 66 -1.08 -3.80 -1.64
CA ILE A 66 0.29 -3.54 -2.05
C ILE A 66 1.26 -3.83 -0.92
N PHE A 67 2.44 -4.30 -1.26
CA PHE A 67 3.62 -4.34 -0.39
C PHE A 67 4.59 -3.29 -0.92
N TYR A 68 4.74 -2.19 -0.18
CA TYR A 68 5.47 -1.03 -0.67
C TYR A 68 6.69 -0.73 0.20
N ASP A 69 7.80 -0.40 -0.45
CA ASP A 69 9.02 0.08 0.19
C ASP A 69 9.15 1.58 -0.08
N ALA A 70 9.03 2.38 0.97
CA ALA A 70 9.07 3.84 0.90
C ALA A 70 10.49 4.38 1.16
N HIS A 71 11.48 3.81 0.46
CA HIS A 71 12.88 4.15 0.67
C HIS A 71 13.24 5.51 0.07
N GLU A 72 12.52 5.98 -0.94
CA GLU A 72 12.75 7.29 -1.55
C GLU A 72 12.40 8.40 -0.56
N ILE A 73 11.20 8.35 0.03
CA ILE A 73 10.83 9.35 1.05
C ILE A 73 11.65 9.20 2.33
N ALA A 74 12.09 7.99 2.68
CA ALA A 74 12.97 7.76 3.83
C ALA A 74 14.36 8.37 3.61
N ASN A 75 14.92 8.27 2.40
CA ASN A 75 16.18 8.93 2.07
C ASN A 75 16.07 10.47 2.11
N VAL A 76 14.90 11.05 1.88
CA VAL A 76 14.71 12.50 1.91
C VAL A 76 14.34 13.00 3.33
N LEU A 77 13.40 12.35 4.01
CA LEU A 77 12.77 12.84 5.24
C LEU A 77 12.90 11.90 6.44
N GLY A 78 13.59 10.76 6.30
CA GLY A 78 13.74 9.75 7.34
C GLY A 78 12.40 9.24 7.88
N LEU A 79 12.33 8.99 9.19
CA LEU A 79 11.12 8.51 9.87
C LEU A 79 9.91 9.45 9.71
N LYS A 80 10.14 10.75 9.53
CA LYS A 80 9.03 11.69 9.29
C LYS A 80 8.34 11.36 7.96
N GLY A 81 9.11 11.10 6.91
CA GLY A 81 8.60 10.69 5.60
C GLY A 81 7.76 9.41 5.70
N LEU A 82 8.31 8.39 6.35
CA LEU A 82 7.61 7.11 6.55
C LEU A 82 6.30 7.27 7.33
N ARG A 83 6.28 8.09 8.38
CA ARG A 83 5.05 8.38 9.14
C ARG A 83 4.00 9.04 8.26
N LEU A 84 4.37 10.03 7.44
CA LEU A 84 3.43 10.69 6.53
C LEU A 84 2.81 9.71 5.54
N PHE A 85 3.64 8.83 4.97
CA PHE A 85 3.19 7.78 4.07
C PHE A 85 2.22 6.81 4.73
N LEU A 86 2.56 6.34 5.94
CA LEU A 86 1.73 5.40 6.69
C LEU A 86 0.39 6.02 7.09
N GLU A 87 0.40 7.27 7.56
CA GLU A 87 -0.84 7.96 7.91
C GLU A 87 -1.71 8.24 6.68
N GLU A 88 -1.13 8.60 5.53
CA GLU A 88 -1.90 8.76 4.28
C GLU A 88 -2.50 7.41 3.85
N ALA A 89 -1.72 6.33 3.86
CA ALA A 89 -2.17 4.99 3.48
C ALA A 89 -3.39 4.54 4.30
N ARG A 90 -3.40 4.82 5.61
CA ARG A 90 -4.52 4.52 6.53
C ARG A 90 -5.82 5.25 6.20
N GLN A 91 -5.77 6.34 5.43
CA GLN A 91 -6.96 7.07 4.97
C GLN A 91 -7.54 6.48 3.67
N THR A 92 -6.93 5.43 3.12
CA THR A 92 -7.36 4.81 1.87
C THR A 92 -7.97 3.43 2.11
N PRO A 93 -8.85 2.94 1.20
CA PRO A 93 -9.37 1.58 1.29
C PRO A 93 -8.41 0.50 0.74
N LEU A 94 -7.19 0.88 0.33
CA LEU A 94 -6.15 -0.06 -0.13
C LEU A 94 -5.47 -0.70 1.07
N LEU A 95 -5.28 -2.01 1.04
CA LEU A 95 -4.46 -2.71 2.03
C LEU A 95 -2.98 -2.50 1.71
N ALA A 96 -2.38 -1.47 2.30
CA ALA A 96 -0.99 -1.11 2.09
C ALA A 96 -0.09 -1.63 3.22
N TYR A 97 0.84 -2.53 2.89
CA TYR A 97 1.80 -3.10 3.82
C TYR A 97 3.18 -2.47 3.60
N LEU A 98 3.65 -1.72 4.60
CA LEU A 98 4.97 -1.08 4.55
C LEU A 98 6.08 -2.12 4.77
N GLN A 99 7.03 -2.18 3.83
CA GLN A 99 8.33 -2.79 4.01
C GLN A 99 9.28 -1.74 4.59
N VAL A 100 9.97 -2.07 5.69
CA VAL A 100 10.91 -1.14 6.31
C VAL A 100 12.11 -0.95 5.36
N PRO A 101 12.43 0.29 4.94
CA PRO A 101 13.59 0.55 4.09
C PRO A 101 14.88 0.01 4.72
N SER A 102 15.63 -0.79 3.97
CA SER A 102 16.83 -1.46 4.47
C SER A 102 18.09 -0.61 4.38
N CYS A 103 18.18 0.26 3.37
CA CYS A 103 19.38 1.06 3.09
C CYS A 103 19.02 2.55 2.96
N VAL A 104 19.35 3.31 4.01
CA VAL A 104 19.19 4.77 4.04
C VAL A 104 20.45 5.36 4.72
N PRO A 105 21.45 5.86 3.97
CA PRO A 105 21.54 5.85 2.51
C PRO A 105 22.01 4.50 1.94
N ALA A 106 22.04 4.36 0.61
CA ALA A 106 22.32 3.11 -0.09
C ALA A 106 23.77 2.62 0.05
N ALA A 107 24.75 3.52 -0.02
CA ALA A 107 26.18 3.23 0.04
C ALA A 107 26.81 3.46 1.42
N GLY A 108 26.03 3.89 2.42
CA GLY A 108 26.53 4.26 3.75
C GLY A 108 26.98 5.72 3.84
N TRP A 109 27.10 6.22 5.07
CA TRP A 109 27.37 7.64 5.33
C TRP A 109 28.78 8.09 4.95
N GLU A 110 29.70 7.15 4.86
CA GLU A 110 31.06 7.35 4.36
C GLU A 110 31.12 7.72 2.87
N TRP A 111 30.12 7.31 2.06
CA TRP A 111 30.12 7.50 0.61
C TRP A 111 29.06 8.48 0.12
N GLU A 112 27.97 8.66 0.87
CA GLU A 112 26.88 9.58 0.50
C GLU A 112 26.07 10.07 1.72
N THR A 113 25.17 11.04 1.48
CA THR A 113 24.32 11.66 2.51
C THR A 113 22.84 11.54 2.18
N ALA A 114 22.00 11.40 3.20
CA ALA A 114 20.53 11.43 3.14
C ALA A 114 19.96 12.53 4.06
N GLY A 115 18.68 12.88 3.93
CA GLY A 115 17.97 13.78 4.85
C GLY A 115 17.75 15.22 4.39
N GLY A 116 18.19 15.57 3.17
CA GLY A 116 17.91 16.86 2.53
C GLY A 116 18.44 18.12 3.23
N ASP A 117 19.11 18.00 4.39
CA ASP A 117 19.59 19.13 5.19
C ASP A 117 20.93 19.71 4.73
N GLY A 118 21.59 19.06 3.76
CA GLY A 118 22.85 19.51 3.17
C GLY A 118 24.04 19.55 4.13
N SER A 119 23.92 18.97 5.33
CA SER A 119 24.98 19.00 6.33
C SER A 119 25.96 17.83 6.12
N PRO A 120 27.28 18.08 5.95
CA PRO A 120 28.26 17.00 5.88
C PRO A 120 28.35 16.32 7.25
N GLY A 121 27.99 15.03 7.32
CA GLY A 121 28.19 14.21 8.52
C GLY A 121 27.17 14.40 9.67
N GLY A 122 26.01 15.00 9.42
CA GLY A 122 25.01 15.30 10.47
C GLY A 122 23.98 14.20 10.78
N GLY A 123 23.78 13.23 9.88
CA GLY A 123 22.72 12.22 10.03
C GLY A 123 23.17 11.00 10.82
N GLY A 124 22.86 10.93 12.11
CA GLY A 124 22.71 9.60 12.73
C GLY A 124 21.65 8.81 11.98
N SER A 125 21.76 7.48 11.93
CA SER A 125 20.76 6.63 11.27
C SER A 125 19.35 7.09 11.67
N PRO A 126 18.43 7.34 10.72
CA PRO A 126 17.06 7.76 11.05
C PRO A 126 16.35 6.72 11.93
N PHE A 127 16.87 5.49 12.03
CA PHE A 127 16.34 4.39 12.82
C PHE A 127 17.09 4.13 14.14
N LEU A 128 18.29 4.66 14.33
CA LEU A 128 18.95 4.67 15.63
C LEU A 128 18.76 6.05 16.26
N GLY A 129 17.83 6.14 17.21
CA GLY A 129 17.67 7.32 18.04
C GLY A 129 18.99 7.69 18.73
N ARG A 130 19.22 9.00 18.86
CA ARG A 130 20.12 9.52 19.91
C ARG A 130 19.42 9.49 21.25
#